data_AF-A0A4V6BMG8-F1
#
_entry.id   AF-A0A4V6BMG8-F1
#
_cell.length_a   1.000
_cell.length_b   1.000
_cell.length_c   1.000
_cell.angle_alpha   90.00
_cell.angle_beta   90.00
_cell.angle_gamma   90.00
#
_symmetry.space_group_name_H-M   'P 1'
#
loop_
_entity.id
_entity.type
_entity.pdbx_description
1 polymer ?
#
loop_
_entity_poly.entity_id
_entity_poly.type
_entity_poly.pdbx_seq_one_letter_code
_entity_poly.pdbx_strand_id
1 'polypeptide(L)'
;MNKLPVDDEVAYAISRLVEDSSARREPSHSAIEQLLQRTGLGKLDPNKPGATPVGKAKRVQTVLSAAIEQFPDEAESFTAGLLSLVRACGGFRESSPNYTGTDVILNLSASFKKHRILLSIDGIVTPLLLDNLSGTKLTEALQIYVNRAKKGHEDAALIIGTSKDLMEAVCAHVVTEIYGSYSPRDNFPTLLGTAFTALNMATPANPMVPNESAIKNVERGLFELACAINKLRNKQGSGHGRPFISTISDDEAKTSIESIGIITEFLLNKLSHLK
;
A
#
# COMPACT_ATOMS: atom_id res chain seq x y z
N MET A 1 -14.30 17.05 3.13
CA MET A 1 -14.49 15.58 3.15
C MET A 1 -13.23 14.93 2.61
N ASN A 2 -12.85 13.76 3.09
CA ASN A 2 -11.84 12.97 2.39
C ASN A 2 -12.39 12.60 1.01
N LYS A 3 -11.53 12.64 0.00
CA LYS A 3 -11.84 12.26 -1.40
C LYS A 3 -11.02 11.04 -1.75
N LEU A 4 -11.60 10.12 -2.51
CA LEU A 4 -10.88 9.01 -3.11
C LEU A 4 -11.11 9.04 -4.62
N PRO A 5 -10.05 9.01 -5.44
CA PRO A 5 -10.16 8.97 -6.88
C PRO A 5 -10.99 7.77 -7.32
N VAL A 6 -11.81 7.99 -8.34
CA VAL A 6 -12.76 7.01 -8.83
C VAL A 6 -12.81 7.04 -10.36
N ASP A 7 -12.68 5.86 -10.95
CA ASP A 7 -12.93 5.56 -12.35
C ASP A 7 -13.94 4.39 -12.43
N ASP A 8 -14.24 3.90 -13.63
CA ASP A 8 -15.20 2.80 -13.82
C ASP A 8 -14.77 1.50 -13.11
N GLU A 9 -13.47 1.24 -13.01
CA GLU A 9 -12.94 0.06 -12.34
C GLU A 9 -13.11 0.16 -10.82
N VAL A 10 -12.75 1.31 -10.24
CA VAL A 10 -12.99 1.61 -8.82
C VAL A 10 -14.49 1.60 -8.51
N ALA A 11 -15.32 2.18 -9.39
CA ALA A 11 -16.77 2.20 -9.24
C ALA A 11 -17.38 0.79 -9.23
N TYR A 12 -16.93 -0.07 -10.15
CA TYR A 12 -17.34 -1.48 -10.14
C TYR A 12 -16.87 -2.18 -8.88
N ALA A 13 -15.58 -2.10 -8.54
CA ALA A 13 -14.99 -2.80 -7.41
C ALA A 13 -15.60 -2.36 -6.06
N ILE A 14 -15.80 -1.06 -5.84
CA ILE A 14 -16.36 -0.56 -4.58
C ILE A 14 -17.85 -0.93 -4.43
N SER A 15 -18.59 -1.05 -5.54
CA SER A 15 -20.00 -1.49 -5.50
C SER A 15 -20.17 -2.91 -4.96
N ARG A 16 -19.16 -3.78 -5.17
CA ARG A 16 -19.15 -5.16 -4.68
C ARG A 16 -19.09 -5.25 -3.15
N LEU A 17 -18.57 -4.23 -2.47
CA LEU A 17 -18.52 -4.19 -1.00
C LEU A 17 -19.91 -4.17 -0.36
N VAL A 18 -20.93 -3.65 -1.05
CA VAL A 18 -22.29 -3.54 -0.52
C VAL A 18 -23.25 -4.57 -1.11
N GLU A 19 -22.75 -5.49 -1.93
CA GLU A 19 -23.57 -6.57 -2.45
C GLU A 19 -24.05 -7.47 -1.30
N ASP A 20 -25.35 -7.77 -1.32
CA ASP A 20 -25.93 -8.74 -0.41
C ASP A 20 -25.49 -10.13 -0.86
N SER A 21 -24.79 -10.83 0.03
CA SER A 21 -24.59 -12.27 -0.11
C SER A 21 -25.83 -13.00 0.45
N SER A 22 -25.68 -14.28 0.79
CA SER A 22 -26.71 -15.13 1.39
C SER A 22 -27.37 -14.56 2.67
N ALA A 23 -26.85 -13.48 3.25
CA ALA A 23 -27.47 -12.72 4.34
C ALA A 23 -27.47 -11.22 4.06
N ARG A 24 -28.47 -10.51 4.61
CA ARG A 24 -28.58 -9.05 4.52
C ARG A 24 -27.35 -8.39 5.14
N ARG A 25 -26.59 -7.63 4.34
CA ARG A 25 -25.33 -7.00 4.75
C ARG A 25 -25.52 -5.49 4.98
N GLU A 26 -24.91 -4.95 6.02
CA GLU A 26 -24.80 -3.50 6.17
C GLU A 26 -23.68 -2.94 5.26
N PRO A 27 -23.76 -1.69 4.78
CA PRO A 27 -24.78 -0.68 5.07
C PRO A 27 -26.13 -0.90 4.38
N SER A 28 -27.19 -0.42 5.02
CA SER A 28 -28.56 -0.43 4.50
C SER A 28 -28.77 0.51 3.29
N HIS A 29 -29.87 0.28 2.55
CA HIS A 29 -30.31 1.20 1.48
C HIS A 29 -30.49 2.64 1.97
N SER A 30 -31.02 2.84 3.19
CA SER A 30 -31.20 4.16 3.77
C SER A 30 -29.87 4.85 4.05
N ALA A 31 -28.87 4.12 4.55
CA ALA A 31 -27.54 4.68 4.80
C ALA A 31 -26.84 5.11 3.49
N ILE A 32 -26.99 4.34 2.41
CA ILE A 32 -26.49 4.72 1.07
C ILE A 32 -27.21 5.97 0.56
N GLU A 33 -28.54 6.06 0.73
CA GLU A 33 -29.33 7.23 0.34
C GLU A 33 -28.88 8.50 1.07
N GLN A 34 -28.72 8.43 2.38
CA GLN A 34 -28.22 9.53 3.19
C GLN A 34 -26.84 9.99 2.72
N LEU A 35 -25.95 9.06 2.37
CA LEU A 35 -24.63 9.37 1.85
C LEU A 35 -24.71 10.06 0.47
N LEU A 36 -25.60 9.60 -0.41
CA LEU A 36 -25.85 10.22 -1.72
C LEU A 36 -26.36 11.65 -1.58
N GLN A 37 -27.33 11.88 -0.68
CA GLN A 37 -27.83 13.23 -0.40
C GLN A 37 -26.72 14.14 0.14
N ARG A 38 -25.95 13.64 1.11
CA ARG A 38 -24.85 14.39 1.75
C ARG A 38 -23.73 14.78 0.77
N THR A 39 -23.52 13.99 -0.28
CA THR A 39 -22.49 14.22 -1.29
C THR A 39 -23.00 14.93 -2.54
N GLY A 40 -24.29 15.30 -2.59
CA GLY A 40 -24.89 16.00 -3.74
C GLY A 40 -25.27 15.08 -4.91
N LEU A 41 -25.16 13.76 -4.76
CA LEU A 41 -25.45 12.78 -5.80
C LEU A 41 -26.88 12.21 -5.76
N GLY A 42 -27.72 12.64 -4.83
CA GLY A 42 -29.09 12.13 -4.66
C GLY A 42 -29.96 12.20 -5.92
N LYS A 43 -29.72 13.16 -6.81
CA LYS A 43 -30.44 13.30 -8.10
C LYS A 43 -30.18 12.15 -9.08
N LEU A 44 -29.01 11.51 -8.98
CA LEU A 44 -28.57 10.38 -9.81
C LEU A 44 -29.03 9.03 -9.26
N ASP A 45 -29.64 9.01 -8.07
CA ASP A 45 -30.09 7.78 -7.44
C ASP A 45 -31.22 7.12 -8.26
N PRO A 46 -31.03 5.87 -8.75
CA PRO A 46 -32.08 5.18 -9.50
C PRO A 46 -33.24 4.72 -8.61
N ASN A 47 -33.07 4.69 -7.29
CA ASN A 47 -34.06 4.18 -6.35
C ASN A 47 -35.05 5.28 -5.92
N LYS A 48 -35.84 5.78 -6.88
CA LYS A 48 -36.81 6.86 -6.67
C LYS A 48 -38.19 6.33 -6.23
N PRO A 49 -39.00 7.13 -5.50
CA PRO A 49 -40.38 6.77 -5.19
C PRO A 49 -41.16 6.43 -6.47
N GLY A 50 -41.76 5.23 -6.52
CA GLY A 50 -42.51 4.74 -7.67
C GLY A 50 -41.69 4.04 -8.77
N ALA A 51 -40.36 3.98 -8.65
CA ALA A 51 -39.51 3.18 -9.53
C ALA A 51 -39.34 1.74 -9.01
N THR A 52 -38.97 0.81 -9.90
CA THR A 52 -38.61 -0.56 -9.51
C THR A 52 -37.40 -0.54 -8.56
N PRO A 53 -37.45 -1.24 -7.41
CA PRO A 53 -36.32 -1.28 -6.48
C PRO A 53 -35.04 -1.81 -7.12
N VAL A 54 -33.93 -1.10 -6.90
CA VAL A 54 -32.60 -1.48 -7.40
C VAL A 54 -31.72 -1.91 -6.24
N GLY A 55 -31.06 -3.07 -6.35
CA GLY A 55 -30.14 -3.59 -5.31
C GLY A 55 -28.95 -2.66 -5.04
N LYS A 56 -28.38 -2.71 -3.82
CA LYS A 56 -27.34 -1.78 -3.34
C LYS A 56 -26.13 -1.67 -4.28
N ALA A 57 -25.54 -2.79 -4.70
CA ALA A 57 -24.39 -2.79 -5.59
C ALA A 57 -24.72 -2.12 -6.93
N LYS A 58 -25.84 -2.50 -7.55
CA LYS A 58 -26.28 -1.89 -8.81
C LYS A 58 -26.59 -0.40 -8.66
N ARG A 59 -27.17 0.01 -7.54
CA ARG A 59 -27.44 1.41 -7.19
C ARG A 59 -26.14 2.21 -7.11
N VAL A 60 -25.14 1.73 -6.35
CA VAL A 60 -23.82 2.36 -6.22
C VAL A 60 -23.13 2.47 -7.57
N GLN A 61 -23.09 1.38 -8.34
CA GLN A 61 -22.46 1.36 -9.67
C GLN A 61 -23.12 2.37 -10.61
N THR A 62 -24.46 2.38 -10.68
CA THR A 62 -25.21 3.28 -11.58
C THR A 62 -24.97 4.75 -11.25
N VAL A 63 -24.95 5.10 -9.96
CA VAL A 63 -24.65 6.48 -9.54
C VAL A 63 -23.22 6.86 -9.90
N LEU A 64 -22.24 6.02 -9.55
CA LEU A 64 -20.83 6.34 -9.78
C LEU A 64 -20.50 6.46 -11.27
N SER A 65 -20.98 5.55 -12.10
CA SER A 65 -20.78 5.64 -13.56
C SER A 65 -21.32 6.94 -14.16
N ALA A 66 -22.45 7.47 -13.67
CA ALA A 66 -22.94 8.78 -14.11
C ALA A 66 -22.18 9.96 -13.47
N ALA A 67 -21.75 9.81 -12.22
CA ALA A 67 -21.11 10.88 -11.45
C ALA A 67 -19.66 11.11 -11.87
N ILE A 68 -18.92 10.09 -12.30
CA ILE A 68 -17.52 10.23 -12.76
C ILE A 68 -17.40 11.29 -13.86
N GLU A 69 -18.36 11.31 -14.80
CA GLU A 69 -18.36 12.26 -15.91
C GLU A 69 -18.95 13.63 -15.54
N GLN A 70 -20.03 13.65 -14.75
CA GLN A 70 -20.83 14.86 -14.53
C GLN A 70 -20.47 15.62 -13.24
N PHE A 71 -20.01 14.90 -12.22
CA PHE A 71 -19.79 15.38 -10.84
C PHE A 71 -18.58 14.67 -10.19
N PRO A 72 -17.35 14.81 -10.74
CA PRO A 72 -16.20 14.03 -10.31
C PRO A 72 -15.84 14.23 -8.83
N ASP A 73 -15.91 15.47 -8.34
CA ASP A 73 -15.60 15.79 -6.94
C ASP A 73 -16.57 15.14 -5.94
N GLU A 74 -17.84 15.12 -6.30
CA GLU A 74 -18.91 14.46 -5.55
C GLU A 74 -18.76 12.94 -5.60
N ALA A 75 -18.38 12.39 -6.76
CA ALA A 75 -18.09 10.97 -6.93
C ALA A 75 -16.92 10.52 -6.03
N GLU A 76 -15.85 11.30 -5.96
CA GLU A 76 -14.71 11.00 -5.08
C GLU A 76 -15.09 11.07 -3.59
N SER A 77 -15.88 12.08 -3.22
CA SER A 77 -16.38 12.25 -1.85
C SER A 77 -17.33 11.12 -1.44
N PHE A 78 -18.18 10.67 -2.36
CA PHE A 78 -19.05 9.52 -2.17
C PHE A 78 -18.26 8.23 -2.00
N THR A 79 -17.25 7.99 -2.84
CA THR A 79 -16.36 6.82 -2.77
C THR A 79 -15.67 6.72 -1.41
N ALA A 80 -15.09 7.83 -0.92
CA ALA A 80 -14.47 7.90 0.40
C ALA A 80 -15.47 7.65 1.55
N GLY A 81 -16.68 8.21 1.43
CA GLY A 81 -17.74 8.04 2.41
C GLY A 81 -18.28 6.61 2.46
N LEU A 82 -18.43 5.96 1.31
CA LEU A 82 -18.94 4.60 1.19
C LEU A 82 -17.96 3.61 1.81
N LEU A 83 -16.67 3.75 1.50
CA LEU A 83 -15.62 2.93 2.09
C LEU A 83 -15.59 3.04 3.61
N SER A 84 -15.70 4.28 4.11
CA SER A 84 -15.74 4.56 5.56
C SER A 84 -16.96 3.92 6.23
N LEU A 85 -18.11 3.97 5.57
CA LEU A 85 -19.36 3.39 6.05
C LEU A 85 -19.27 1.85 6.11
N VAL A 86 -18.79 1.20 5.04
CA VAL A 86 -18.56 -0.25 5.00
C VAL A 86 -17.61 -0.68 6.12
N ARG A 87 -16.52 0.07 6.34
CA ARG A 87 -15.59 -0.20 7.44
C ARG A 87 -16.24 -0.08 8.80
N ALA A 88 -17.05 0.96 9.03
CA ALA A 88 -17.78 1.15 10.29
C ALA A 88 -18.77 0.01 10.58
N CYS A 89 -19.36 -0.58 9.53
CA CYS A 89 -20.23 -1.75 9.63
C CYS A 89 -19.46 -3.07 9.80
N GLY A 90 -18.12 -3.05 9.76
CA GLY A 90 -17.26 -4.24 9.91
C GLY A 90 -17.01 -5.00 8.61
N GLY A 91 -17.20 -4.38 7.43
CA GLY A 91 -17.02 -5.03 6.14
C GLY A 91 -15.60 -5.52 5.81
N PHE A 92 -14.61 -5.04 6.56
CA PHE A 92 -13.19 -5.41 6.44
C PHE A 92 -12.70 -6.31 7.60
N ARG A 93 -13.62 -6.79 8.45
CA ARG A 93 -13.28 -7.64 9.60
C ARG A 93 -13.82 -9.04 9.37
N GLU A 94 -12.94 -10.01 9.19
CA GLU A 94 -13.32 -11.42 8.92
C GLU A 94 -14.28 -12.00 9.96
N SER A 95 -14.15 -11.61 11.23
CA SER A 95 -15.05 -12.04 12.32
C SER A 95 -16.41 -11.34 12.34
N SER A 96 -16.63 -10.33 11.50
CA SER A 96 -17.90 -9.61 11.41
C SER A 96 -18.90 -10.37 10.53
N PRO A 97 -20.19 -10.42 10.91
CA PRO A 97 -21.23 -10.91 10.01
C PRO A 97 -21.36 -10.07 8.73
N ASN A 98 -20.81 -8.85 8.72
CA ASN A 98 -20.80 -7.97 7.56
C ASN A 98 -19.55 -8.12 6.67
N TYR A 99 -18.63 -9.04 6.98
CA TYR A 99 -17.40 -9.20 6.19
C TYR A 99 -17.70 -9.38 4.70
N THR A 100 -17.01 -8.61 3.86
CA THR A 100 -17.28 -8.52 2.41
C THR A 100 -16.62 -9.63 1.60
N GLY A 101 -15.58 -10.26 2.14
CA GLY A 101 -14.82 -11.32 1.49
C GLY A 101 -13.48 -10.83 0.97
N THR A 102 -12.45 -11.65 1.11
CA THR A 102 -11.06 -11.31 0.79
C THR A 102 -10.89 -10.93 -0.69
N ASP A 103 -11.50 -11.68 -1.61
CA ASP A 103 -11.40 -11.40 -3.05
C ASP A 103 -12.00 -10.04 -3.42
N VAL A 104 -13.10 -9.65 -2.78
CA VAL A 104 -13.74 -8.34 -3.01
C VAL A 104 -12.81 -7.22 -2.55
N ILE A 105 -12.19 -7.37 -1.40
CA ILE A 105 -11.24 -6.39 -0.85
C ILE A 105 -9.99 -6.29 -1.74
N LEU A 106 -9.42 -7.42 -2.17
CA LEU A 106 -8.24 -7.44 -3.03
C LEU A 106 -8.51 -6.81 -4.40
N ASN A 107 -9.68 -7.07 -4.99
CA ASN A 107 -10.07 -6.43 -6.25
C ASN A 107 -10.19 -4.91 -6.12
N LEU A 108 -10.78 -4.42 -5.02
CA LEU A 108 -10.83 -2.99 -4.74
C LEU A 108 -9.43 -2.41 -4.49
N SER A 109 -8.59 -3.09 -3.72
CA SER A 109 -7.20 -2.67 -3.50
C SER A 109 -6.41 -2.56 -4.81
N ALA A 110 -6.60 -3.50 -5.73
CA ALA A 110 -5.96 -3.48 -7.04
C ALA A 110 -6.40 -2.26 -7.87
N SER A 111 -7.70 -1.92 -7.87
CA SER A 111 -8.22 -0.76 -8.60
C SER A 111 -7.63 0.57 -8.11
N PHE A 112 -7.39 0.71 -6.80
CA PHE A 112 -6.78 1.92 -6.22
C PHE A 112 -5.28 2.08 -6.50
N LYS A 113 -4.57 1.01 -6.87
CA LYS A 113 -3.12 1.09 -7.16
C LYS A 113 -2.82 2.04 -8.32
N LYS A 114 -3.69 2.07 -9.35
CA LYS A 114 -3.57 3.00 -10.50
C LYS A 114 -3.58 4.47 -10.07
N HIS A 115 -4.23 4.74 -8.95
CA HIS A 115 -4.37 6.06 -8.35
C HIS A 115 -3.36 6.35 -7.25
N ARG A 116 -2.30 5.52 -7.12
CA ARG A 116 -1.27 5.62 -6.06
C ARG A 116 -1.89 5.63 -4.66
N ILE A 117 -2.91 4.81 -4.47
CA ILE A 117 -3.58 4.62 -3.19
C ILE A 117 -3.47 3.16 -2.81
N LEU A 118 -3.17 2.94 -1.53
CA LEU A 118 -3.17 1.62 -0.95
C LEU A 118 -4.37 1.50 -0.03
N LEU A 119 -5.23 0.53 -0.35
CA LEU A 119 -6.27 0.03 0.53
C LEU A 119 -5.75 -1.23 1.22
N SER A 120 -5.66 -1.20 2.54
CA SER A 120 -5.32 -2.36 3.36
C SER A 120 -6.52 -3.28 3.58
N ILE A 121 -6.23 -4.52 3.99
CA ILE A 121 -7.25 -5.54 4.26
C ILE A 121 -8.24 -5.17 5.37
N ASP A 122 -7.86 -4.26 6.27
CA ASP A 122 -8.70 -3.71 7.34
C ASP A 122 -9.43 -2.42 6.93
N GLY A 123 -9.34 -2.03 5.65
CA GLY A 123 -10.09 -0.90 5.08
C GLY A 123 -9.47 0.46 5.36
N ILE A 124 -8.18 0.51 5.71
CA ILE A 124 -7.44 1.76 5.85
C ILE A 124 -6.92 2.16 4.47
N VAL A 125 -7.23 3.40 4.09
CA VAL A 125 -6.66 4.02 2.91
C VAL A 125 -5.47 4.83 3.34
N THR A 126 -4.33 4.52 2.75
CA THR A 126 -3.13 5.34 2.83
C THR A 126 -2.80 5.84 1.44
N PRO A 127 -2.52 7.14 1.27
CA PRO A 127 -1.82 7.56 0.07
C PRO A 127 -0.52 6.78 -0.01
N LEU A 128 -0.12 6.38 -1.21
CA LEU A 128 1.23 5.92 -1.47
C LEU A 128 2.16 7.15 -1.40
N LEU A 129 2.34 7.73 -0.20
CA LEU A 129 3.15 8.91 0.10
C LEU A 129 3.89 8.65 1.43
N LEU A 130 5.17 8.34 1.33
CA LEU A 130 6.06 8.10 2.47
C LEU A 130 6.56 9.40 3.13
N ASP A 131 6.19 10.56 2.58
CA ASP A 131 6.94 11.81 2.78
C ASP A 131 6.53 12.64 4.02
N ASN A 132 5.41 12.34 4.70
CA ASN A 132 4.85 13.15 5.80
C ASN A 132 4.75 12.44 7.17
N LEU A 133 5.27 11.22 7.28
CA LEU A 133 5.33 10.50 8.56
C LEU A 133 6.72 10.68 9.18
N SER A 134 6.80 10.73 10.51
CA SER A 134 8.06 10.72 11.25
C SER A 134 7.93 9.95 12.56
N GLY A 135 9.06 9.60 13.18
CA GLY A 135 9.06 8.92 14.48
C GLY A 135 8.37 7.56 14.46
N THR A 136 7.67 7.26 15.56
CA THR A 136 6.99 5.97 15.79
C THR A 136 5.92 5.66 14.74
N LYS A 137 5.20 6.68 14.25
CA LYS A 137 4.16 6.53 13.23
C LYS A 137 4.72 6.09 11.88
N LEU A 138 5.89 6.59 11.50
CA LEU A 138 6.58 6.13 10.29
C LEU A 138 7.11 4.70 10.49
N THR A 139 7.65 4.37 11.66
CA THR A 139 8.08 3.00 11.99
C THR A 139 6.92 2.00 11.86
N GLU A 140 5.76 2.29 12.44
CA GLU A 140 4.58 1.41 12.35
C GLU A 140 4.09 1.23 10.91
N ALA A 141 4.04 2.33 10.14
CA ALA A 141 3.65 2.29 8.73
C ALA A 141 4.62 1.42 7.91
N LEU A 142 5.94 1.65 8.05
CA LEU A 142 6.98 0.87 7.38
C LEU A 142 6.91 -0.61 7.77
N GLN A 143 6.66 -0.94 9.04
CA GLN A 143 6.53 -2.33 9.49
C GLN A 143 5.37 -3.08 8.79
N ILE A 144 4.27 -2.40 8.48
CA ILE A 144 3.16 -2.98 7.70
C ILE A 144 3.63 -3.34 6.27
N TYR A 145 4.43 -2.48 5.64
CA TYR A 145 5.00 -2.75 4.30
C TYR A 145 5.99 -3.90 4.33
N VAL A 146 6.87 -3.93 5.34
CA VAL A 146 7.83 -5.02 5.59
C VAL A 146 7.12 -6.36 5.70
N ASN A 147 6.06 -6.44 6.50
CA ASN A 147 5.29 -7.67 6.69
C ASN A 147 4.61 -8.17 5.41
N ARG A 148 4.30 -7.27 4.48
CA ARG A 148 3.75 -7.62 3.16
C ARG A 148 4.85 -8.11 2.21
N ALA A 149 5.98 -7.41 2.18
CA ALA A 149 7.14 -7.79 1.37
C ALA A 149 7.61 -9.22 1.70
N LYS A 150 7.66 -9.58 2.99
CA LYS A 150 8.01 -10.92 3.48
C LYS A 150 7.06 -12.04 3.05
N LYS A 151 5.85 -11.73 2.58
CA LYS A 151 4.85 -12.73 2.15
C LYS A 151 4.82 -12.95 0.64
N GLY A 152 5.56 -12.16 -0.16
CA GLY A 152 5.80 -12.43 -1.58
C GLY A 152 4.55 -12.51 -2.48
N HIS A 153 3.47 -11.80 -2.16
CA HIS A 153 2.13 -11.97 -2.76
C HIS A 153 1.79 -11.06 -3.97
N GLU A 154 2.75 -10.64 -4.80
CA GLU A 154 2.49 -9.67 -5.90
C GLU A 154 3.14 -10.08 -7.25
N ASP A 155 2.88 -9.30 -8.31
CA ASP A 155 3.40 -9.47 -9.68
C ASP A 155 4.87 -9.00 -9.77
N ALA A 156 5.77 -9.80 -10.35
CA ALA A 156 7.23 -9.66 -10.31
C ALA A 156 7.76 -8.25 -10.69
N ALA A 157 7.15 -7.62 -11.68
CA ALA A 157 7.56 -6.29 -12.16
C ALA A 157 7.07 -5.14 -11.24
N LEU A 158 5.89 -5.29 -10.64
CA LEU A 158 5.35 -4.34 -9.66
C LEU A 158 6.10 -4.45 -8.33
N ILE A 159 6.42 -5.68 -7.94
CA ILE A 159 7.23 -6.02 -6.77
C ILE A 159 8.54 -5.25 -6.78
N ILE A 160 9.36 -5.39 -7.84
CA ILE A 160 10.72 -4.84 -7.86
C ILE A 160 10.73 -3.30 -7.84
N GLY A 161 9.68 -2.67 -8.39
CA GLY A 161 9.47 -1.23 -8.32
C GLY A 161 9.23 -0.73 -6.90
N THR A 162 8.33 -1.38 -6.15
CA THR A 162 7.93 -0.98 -4.79
C THR A 162 8.96 -1.33 -3.74
N SER A 163 9.80 -2.36 -3.96
CA SER A 163 10.83 -2.76 -2.99
C SER A 163 11.92 -1.70 -2.79
N LYS A 164 12.27 -0.94 -3.84
CA LYS A 164 13.26 0.15 -3.73
C LYS A 164 12.73 1.29 -2.88
N ASP A 165 11.50 1.72 -3.16
CA ASP A 165 10.87 2.83 -2.45
C ASP A 165 10.73 2.50 -0.96
N LEU A 166 10.40 1.24 -0.64
CA LEU A 166 10.39 0.75 0.74
C LEU A 166 11.79 0.81 1.39
N MET A 167 12.81 0.29 0.71
CA MET A 167 14.16 0.22 1.28
C MET A 167 14.80 1.61 1.44
N GLU A 168 14.60 2.51 0.47
CA GLU A 168 15.02 3.91 0.55
C GLU A 168 14.30 4.65 1.68
N ALA A 169 12.98 4.46 1.82
CA ALA A 169 12.22 5.09 2.91
C ALA A 169 12.66 4.59 4.29
N VAL A 170 12.95 3.29 4.45
CA VAL A 170 13.48 2.76 5.71
C VAL A 170 14.88 3.31 6.01
N CYS A 171 15.77 3.38 5.02
CA CYS A 171 17.10 3.94 5.23
C CYS A 171 17.04 5.44 5.56
N ALA A 172 16.26 6.21 4.82
CA ALA A 172 16.04 7.63 5.09
C ALA A 172 15.44 7.85 6.49
N HIS A 173 14.48 7.01 6.90
CA HIS A 173 13.91 7.04 8.24
C HIS A 173 14.96 6.78 9.31
N VAL A 174 15.75 5.70 9.21
CA VAL A 174 16.83 5.38 10.16
C VAL A 174 17.81 6.55 10.30
N VAL A 175 18.29 7.09 9.17
CA VAL A 175 19.26 8.20 9.18
C VAL A 175 18.65 9.46 9.80
N THR A 176 17.39 9.77 9.47
CA THR A 176 16.69 10.93 10.04
C THR A 176 16.45 10.78 11.53
N GLU A 177 16.10 9.59 12.01
CA GLU A 177 15.85 9.36 13.44
C GLU A 177 17.11 9.44 14.30
N ILE A 178 18.27 9.03 13.77
CA ILE A 178 19.52 9.00 14.53
C ILE A 178 20.32 10.30 14.36
N TYR A 179 20.37 10.86 13.14
CA TYR A 179 21.18 12.05 12.82
C TYR A 179 20.35 13.32 12.59
N GLY A 180 19.02 13.24 12.66
CA GLY A 180 18.10 14.39 12.53
C GLY A 180 17.78 14.81 11.10
N SER A 181 18.61 14.42 10.11
CA SER A 181 18.37 14.70 8.69
C SER A 181 19.17 13.74 7.80
N TYR A 182 18.72 13.59 6.55
CA TYR A 182 19.44 12.87 5.50
C TYR A 182 19.56 13.75 4.24
N SER A 183 20.53 13.44 3.38
CA SER A 183 20.69 14.11 2.10
C SER A 183 19.82 13.44 1.02
N PRO A 184 18.84 14.14 0.42
CA PRO A 184 18.01 13.58 -0.65
C PRO A 184 18.77 13.44 -1.98
N ARG A 185 20.02 13.89 -2.07
CA ARG A 185 20.88 13.74 -3.25
C ARG A 185 21.71 12.47 -3.24
N ASP A 186 21.70 11.74 -2.13
CA ASP A 186 22.51 10.55 -1.98
C ASP A 186 21.97 9.42 -2.87
N ASN A 187 22.86 8.72 -3.55
CA ASN A 187 22.48 7.50 -4.24
C ASN A 187 22.17 6.39 -3.22
N PHE A 188 21.42 5.37 -3.63
CA PHE A 188 20.99 4.30 -2.74
C PHE A 188 22.14 3.65 -1.93
N PRO A 189 23.28 3.22 -2.53
CA PRO A 189 24.40 2.68 -1.76
C PRO A 189 24.95 3.63 -0.68
N THR A 190 25.04 4.93 -0.97
CA THR A 190 25.47 5.94 0.00
C THR A 190 24.46 6.08 1.15
N LEU A 191 23.17 6.15 0.83
CA LEU A 191 22.11 6.22 1.83
C LEU A 191 22.09 4.97 2.73
N LEU A 192 22.21 3.78 2.13
CA LEU A 192 22.28 2.50 2.84
C LEU A 192 23.51 2.43 3.75
N GLY A 193 24.68 2.86 3.27
CA GLY A 193 25.91 2.90 4.07
C GLY A 193 25.79 3.82 5.27
N THR A 194 25.12 4.96 5.07
CA THR A 194 24.84 5.92 6.15
C THR A 194 23.88 5.30 7.18
N ALA A 195 22.83 4.62 6.75
CA ALA A 195 21.89 3.93 7.64
C ALA A 195 22.57 2.80 8.45
N PHE A 196 23.41 1.98 7.80
CA PHE A 196 24.18 0.94 8.47
C PHE A 196 25.14 1.52 9.51
N THR A 197 25.84 2.60 9.15
CA THR A 197 26.72 3.31 10.07
C THR A 197 25.95 3.87 11.26
N ALA A 198 24.78 4.48 11.03
CA ALA A 198 23.91 4.99 12.08
C ALA A 198 23.47 3.90 13.08
N LEU A 199 23.26 2.68 12.60
CA LEU A 199 22.88 1.52 13.40
C LEU A 199 24.07 0.75 14.00
N ASN A 200 25.30 1.26 13.86
CA ASN A 200 26.55 0.57 14.27
C ASN A 200 26.72 -0.82 13.63
N MET A 201 26.25 -0.99 12.39
CA MET A 201 26.35 -2.24 11.63
C MET A 201 27.60 -2.26 10.74
N ALA A 202 28.14 -3.46 10.51
CA ALA A 202 29.28 -3.65 9.62
C ALA A 202 28.87 -3.51 8.15
N THR A 203 29.70 -2.80 7.39
CA THR A 203 29.62 -2.65 5.93
C THR A 203 30.82 -3.33 5.25
N PRO A 204 30.77 -3.60 3.94
CA PRO A 204 31.91 -4.14 3.21
C PRO A 204 33.17 -3.26 3.23
N ALA A 205 33.02 -1.97 3.53
CA ALA A 205 34.16 -1.05 3.68
C ALA A 205 34.91 -1.23 5.02
N ASN A 206 34.30 -1.89 6.02
CA ASN A 206 34.95 -2.15 7.30
C ASN A 206 35.86 -3.38 7.19
N PRO A 207 37.17 -3.27 7.52
CA PRO A 207 38.09 -4.40 7.46
C PRO A 207 37.63 -5.52 8.39
N MET A 208 37.77 -6.78 7.93
CA MET A 208 37.53 -7.94 8.77
C MET A 208 38.64 -8.05 9.82
N VAL A 209 38.24 -8.23 11.08
CA VAL A 209 39.15 -8.35 12.21
C VAL A 209 39.14 -9.80 12.72
N PRO A 210 40.28 -10.38 13.10
CA PRO A 210 40.32 -11.71 13.71
C PRO A 210 39.37 -11.79 14.92
N ASN A 211 38.61 -12.89 15.03
CA ASN A 211 37.64 -13.16 16.10
C ASN A 211 36.43 -12.20 16.18
N GLU A 212 36.09 -11.51 15.09
CA GLU A 212 34.85 -10.73 15.06
C GLU A 212 33.59 -11.60 15.06
N SER A 213 32.48 -11.05 15.56
CA SER A 213 31.19 -11.77 15.62
C SER A 213 30.67 -12.12 14.23
N ALA A 214 30.14 -13.33 14.08
CA ALA A 214 29.53 -13.81 12.84
C ALA A 214 28.40 -12.90 12.33
N ILE A 215 27.72 -12.16 13.22
CA ILE A 215 26.67 -11.22 12.82
C ILE A 215 27.21 -10.12 11.89
N LYS A 216 28.48 -9.71 12.03
CA LYS A 216 29.07 -8.71 11.14
C LYS A 216 29.19 -9.21 9.70
N ASN A 217 29.36 -10.52 9.51
CA ASN A 217 29.32 -11.11 8.17
C ASN A 217 27.90 -11.14 7.60
N VAL A 218 26.89 -11.39 8.44
CA VAL A 218 25.48 -11.25 8.04
C VAL A 218 25.18 -9.81 7.63
N GLU A 219 25.60 -8.82 8.43
CA GLU A 219 25.41 -7.40 8.12
C GLU A 219 26.05 -7.03 6.77
N ARG A 220 27.31 -7.40 6.54
CA ARG A 220 27.98 -7.21 5.24
C ARG A 220 27.21 -7.89 4.09
N GLY A 221 26.74 -9.12 4.29
CA GLY A 221 25.96 -9.85 3.29
C GLY A 221 24.62 -9.18 2.97
N LEU A 222 23.90 -8.69 3.98
CA LEU A 222 22.66 -7.93 3.79
C LEU A 222 22.90 -6.63 3.00
N PHE A 223 24.02 -5.95 3.27
CA PHE A 223 24.42 -4.75 2.53
C PHE A 223 24.66 -5.05 1.04
N GLU A 224 25.43 -6.09 0.75
CA GLU A 224 25.73 -6.51 -0.62
C GLU A 224 24.48 -6.97 -1.35
N LEU A 225 23.61 -7.74 -0.68
CA LEU A 225 22.33 -8.18 -1.22
C LEU A 225 21.42 -7.00 -1.56
N ALA A 226 21.28 -6.02 -0.67
CA ALA A 226 20.54 -4.79 -0.92
C ALA A 226 21.08 -4.05 -2.16
N CYS A 227 22.39 -3.92 -2.27
CA CYS A 227 23.05 -3.30 -3.43
C CYS A 227 22.82 -4.09 -4.72
N ALA A 228 22.85 -5.42 -4.66
CA ALA A 228 22.63 -6.31 -5.80
C ALA A 228 21.18 -6.19 -6.30
N ILE A 229 20.19 -6.21 -5.40
CA ILE A 229 18.77 -6.04 -5.75
C ILE A 229 18.51 -4.65 -6.35
N ASN A 230 19.13 -3.59 -5.81
CA ASN A 230 19.05 -2.25 -6.41
C ASN A 230 19.62 -2.19 -7.84
N LYS A 231 20.73 -2.89 -8.11
CA LYS A 231 21.29 -3.01 -9.46
C LYS A 231 20.40 -3.82 -10.41
N LEU A 232 19.80 -4.90 -9.91
CA LEU A 232 18.85 -5.75 -10.64
C LEU A 232 17.66 -4.91 -11.13
N ARG A 233 17.13 -4.02 -10.29
CA ARG A 233 16.12 -3.02 -10.66
C ARG A 233 16.61 -1.99 -11.67
N ASN A 234 17.81 -1.43 -11.54
CA ASN A 234 18.31 -0.43 -12.50
C ASN A 234 18.48 -1.00 -13.94
N LYS A 235 18.57 -2.32 -14.08
CA LYS A 235 18.62 -3.01 -15.38
C LYS A 235 17.24 -3.44 -15.91
N GLN A 236 16.24 -3.61 -15.04
CA GLN A 236 14.97 -4.28 -15.37
C GLN A 236 13.69 -3.54 -14.90
N GLY A 237 13.82 -2.42 -14.21
CA GLY A 237 12.71 -1.65 -13.64
C GLY A 237 12.08 -0.67 -14.63
N SER A 238 10.77 -0.45 -14.51
CA SER A 238 9.91 0.39 -15.37
C SER A 238 10.17 1.92 -15.32
N GLY A 239 11.37 2.33 -14.92
CA GLY A 239 11.78 3.74 -15.00
C GLY A 239 11.82 4.20 -16.46
N HIS A 240 10.82 5.00 -16.86
CA HIS A 240 10.62 5.61 -18.19
C HIS A 240 9.84 4.83 -19.27
N GLY A 241 8.81 4.05 -18.88
CA GLY A 241 7.74 3.70 -19.83
C GLY A 241 8.20 2.91 -21.06
N ARG A 242 9.33 2.19 -20.97
CA ARG A 242 9.75 1.28 -22.04
C ARG A 242 9.11 -0.09 -21.82
N PRO A 243 8.50 -0.69 -22.85
CA PRO A 243 7.97 -2.04 -22.79
C PRO A 243 9.15 -3.02 -22.84
N PHE A 244 9.73 -3.33 -21.69
CA PHE A 244 10.71 -4.41 -21.56
C PHE A 244 10.02 -5.65 -20.99
N ILE A 245 10.24 -6.79 -21.65
CA ILE A 245 9.96 -8.10 -21.08
C ILE A 245 11.01 -8.31 -19.99
N SER A 246 10.59 -8.42 -18.73
CA SER A 246 11.47 -8.72 -17.60
C SER A 246 12.26 -10.00 -17.90
N THR A 247 13.59 -9.96 -17.78
CA THR A 247 14.42 -11.17 -17.87
C THR A 247 14.51 -11.92 -16.55
N ILE A 248 13.80 -11.47 -15.51
CA ILE A 248 13.80 -12.03 -14.16
C ILE A 248 12.59 -12.95 -14.02
N SER A 249 12.80 -14.16 -13.50
CA SER A 249 11.73 -15.10 -13.18
C SER A 249 10.89 -14.66 -11.97
N ASP A 250 9.66 -15.16 -11.87
CA ASP A 250 8.79 -14.88 -10.73
C ASP A 250 9.44 -15.30 -9.40
N ASP A 251 10.20 -16.40 -9.38
CA ASP A 251 10.92 -16.87 -8.19
C ASP A 251 12.06 -15.91 -7.78
N GLU A 252 12.81 -15.37 -8.73
CA GLU A 252 13.87 -14.39 -8.46
C GLU A 252 13.29 -13.05 -7.99
N ALA A 253 12.16 -12.63 -8.56
CA ALA A 253 11.46 -11.42 -8.14
C ALA A 253 10.87 -11.58 -6.73
N LYS A 254 10.26 -12.73 -6.44
CA LYS A 254 9.75 -13.09 -5.12
C LYS A 254 10.87 -13.16 -4.08
N THR A 255 11.98 -13.81 -4.41
CA THR A 255 13.15 -13.89 -3.53
C THR A 255 13.70 -12.50 -3.23
N SER A 256 13.71 -11.60 -4.23
CA SER A 256 14.19 -10.23 -4.08
C SER A 256 13.34 -9.41 -3.10
N ILE A 257 12.01 -9.52 -3.15
CA ILE A 257 11.11 -8.77 -2.24
C ILE A 257 11.11 -9.33 -0.83
N GLU A 258 11.13 -10.66 -0.69
CA GLU A 258 11.25 -11.29 0.63
C GLU A 258 12.56 -10.89 1.29
N SER A 259 13.65 -10.87 0.51
CA SER A 259 14.97 -10.38 0.97
C SER A 259 14.92 -8.92 1.41
N ILE A 260 14.25 -8.05 0.65
CA ILE A 260 14.08 -6.64 1.05
C ILE A 260 13.26 -6.52 2.31
N GLY A 261 12.18 -7.30 2.46
CA GLY A 261 11.41 -7.39 3.69
C GLY A 261 12.29 -7.77 4.88
N ILE A 262 13.14 -8.78 4.74
CA ILE A 262 14.08 -9.20 5.79
C ILE A 262 15.07 -8.08 6.13
N ILE A 263 15.70 -7.45 5.13
CA ILE A 263 16.68 -6.38 5.34
C ILE A 263 16.03 -5.20 6.06
N THR A 264 14.88 -4.74 5.57
CA THR A 264 14.18 -3.58 6.13
C THR A 264 13.63 -3.84 7.53
N GLU A 265 13.11 -5.04 7.81
CA GLU A 265 12.75 -5.47 9.17
C GLU A 265 13.96 -5.42 10.10
N PHE A 266 15.11 -5.93 9.65
CA PHE A 266 16.32 -5.96 10.45
C PHE A 266 16.78 -4.55 10.83
N LEU A 267 16.74 -3.60 9.89
CA LEU A 267 17.07 -2.20 10.16
C LEU A 267 16.11 -1.55 11.15
N LEU A 268 14.79 -1.78 11.00
CA LEU A 268 13.78 -1.25 11.92
C LEU A 268 13.91 -1.83 13.32
N ASN A 269 14.19 -3.14 13.44
CA ASN A 269 14.43 -3.79 14.72
C ASN A 269 15.67 -3.22 15.41
N LYS A 270 16.79 -3.07 14.67
CA LYS A 270 18.02 -2.45 15.19
C LYS A 270 17.77 -1.01 15.65
N LEU A 271 17.02 -0.22 14.88
CA LEU A 271 16.62 1.13 15.26
C LEU A 271 15.79 1.13 16.55
N SER A 272 14.87 0.17 16.70
CA SER A 272 14.03 0.06 17.90
C SER A 272 14.82 -0.29 19.15
N HIS A 273 15.89 -1.08 19.03
CA HIS A 273 16.76 -1.46 20.15
C HIS A 273 17.72 -0.35 20.59
N LEU A 274 17.89 0.70 19.78
CA LEU A 274 18.71 1.87 20.13
C LEU A 274 17.90 2.96 20.87
N LYS A 275 16.57 2.84 20.89
CA LYS A 275 15.65 3.75 21.59
C LYS A 275 15.20 3.14 22.92
#